data_AF-A0A6C8XRW4-F1
#
_entry.id   AF-A0A6C8XRW4-F1
#
_cell.length_a   1.000
_cell.length_b   1.000
_cell.length_c   1.000
_cell.angle_alpha   90.00
_cell.angle_beta   90.00
_cell.angle_gamma   90.00
#
_symmetry.space_group_name_H-M   'P 1'
#
loop_
_entity.id
_entity.type
_entity.pdbx_description
1 polymer ?
#
loop_
_entity_poly.entity_id
_entity_poly.type
_entity_poly.pdbx_seq_one_letter_code
_entity_poly.pdbx_strand_id
1 'polypeptide(L)'
;MCNCFSKNLHLEETVNKASGAMQKSANGSDIPDPALFRQRIGVYNATTSQLGLVRLNGGVTNADDSLAATSGAVKIAYDAAQAANQLAASKYVAEGATTTKAGLVQLVKGMGGSSALVMPQVEVTTAIQTYPSLGKGQILQDLRSSRGVGATYTNSTGFPIAVYVRITGGTSANLYAYVDGKEFGGGGATASQISIATAFFIVPDGSSYRVDAAGVSTALQVWTELR
;
A
#
# COMPACT_ATOMS: atom_id res chain seq x y z
N MET A 1 96.23 38.30 -21.51
CA MET A 1 96.38 38.14 -22.96
C MET A 1 95.00 38.01 -23.58
N CYS A 2 94.67 38.87 -24.55
CA CYS A 2 93.41 38.77 -25.29
C CYS A 2 93.40 37.44 -26.07
N ASN A 3 92.37 36.62 -25.89
CA ASN A 3 92.26 35.27 -26.45
C ASN A 3 91.90 35.33 -27.96
N CYS A 4 92.74 35.97 -28.78
CA CYS A 4 92.45 36.22 -30.19
C CYS A 4 92.27 34.93 -31.02
N PHE A 5 92.82 33.79 -30.57
CA PHE A 5 92.71 32.50 -31.27
C PHE A 5 91.30 31.91 -31.19
N SER A 6 90.63 31.98 -30.04
CA SER A 6 89.25 31.50 -29.87
C SER A 6 88.23 32.41 -30.57
N LYS A 7 88.52 33.71 -30.65
CA LYS A 7 87.71 34.68 -31.39
C LYS A 7 87.83 34.56 -32.91
N ASN A 8 89.04 34.38 -33.45
CA ASN A 8 89.23 34.23 -34.91
C ASN A 8 88.68 32.92 -35.48
N LEU A 9 88.42 31.91 -34.64
CA LEU A 9 87.85 30.61 -35.02
C LEU A 9 86.39 30.41 -34.57
N HIS A 10 85.72 31.44 -34.02
CA HIS A 10 84.35 31.35 -33.47
C HIS A 10 84.14 30.21 -32.44
N LEU A 11 85.20 29.81 -31.73
CA LEU A 11 85.14 28.69 -30.78
C LEU A 11 84.33 29.04 -29.53
N GLU A 12 84.34 30.31 -29.11
CA GLU A 12 83.56 30.82 -27.96
C GLU A 12 82.06 30.66 -28.17
N GLU A 13 81.56 30.96 -29.37
CA GLU A 13 80.14 30.77 -29.71
C GLU A 13 79.74 29.29 -29.70
N THR A 14 80.64 28.43 -30.19
CA THR A 14 80.40 26.98 -30.23
C THR A 14 80.29 26.39 -28.83
N VAL A 15 81.19 26.78 -27.92
CA VAL A 15 81.15 26.34 -26.51
C VAL A 15 79.91 26.87 -25.81
N ASN A 16 79.52 28.14 -26.02
CA ASN A 16 78.31 28.70 -25.42
C ASN A 16 77.04 27.99 -25.92
N LYS A 17 76.96 27.68 -27.22
CA LYS A 17 75.86 26.89 -27.79
C LYS A 17 75.82 25.46 -27.23
N ALA A 18 76.98 24.83 -27.05
CA ALA A 18 77.08 23.49 -26.46
C ALA A 18 76.71 23.47 -24.98
N SER A 19 77.10 24.50 -24.21
CA SER A 19 76.75 24.63 -22.79
C SER A 19 75.26 24.85 -22.56
N GLY A 20 74.54 25.42 -23.53
CA GLY A 20 73.08 25.61 -23.48
C GLY A 20 72.27 24.42 -24.04
N ALA A 21 72.93 23.38 -24.56
CA ALA A 21 72.27 22.19 -25.06
C ALA A 21 72.04 21.16 -23.94
N MET A 22 71.01 20.31 -24.09
CA MET A 22 70.78 19.20 -23.17
C MET A 22 71.93 18.18 -23.22
N GLN A 23 72.39 17.74 -22.05
CA GLN A 23 73.46 16.78 -21.88
C GLN A 23 72.92 15.36 -21.79
N LYS A 24 73.50 14.44 -22.59
CA LYS A 24 73.11 13.02 -22.57
C LYS A 24 73.26 12.38 -21.19
N SER A 25 74.34 12.72 -20.48
CA SER A 25 74.63 12.22 -19.13
C SER A 25 73.62 12.68 -18.07
N ALA A 26 72.91 13.79 -18.33
CA ALA A 26 71.93 14.33 -17.40
C ALA A 26 70.56 13.62 -17.48
N ASN A 27 70.31 12.81 -18.52
CA ASN A 27 69.07 12.05 -18.71
C ASN A 27 67.79 12.90 -18.51
N GLY A 28 67.82 14.16 -18.96
CA GLY A 28 66.69 15.09 -18.88
C GLY A 28 66.51 15.78 -17.53
N SER A 29 67.40 15.58 -16.55
CA SER A 29 67.40 16.37 -15.31
C SER A 29 67.77 17.84 -15.52
N ASP A 30 68.40 18.15 -16.65
CA ASP A 30 68.80 19.47 -17.11
C ASP A 30 67.73 20.17 -17.98
N ILE A 31 66.53 19.59 -18.11
CA ILE A 31 65.39 20.25 -18.77
C ILE A 31 64.88 21.37 -17.86
N PRO A 32 64.91 22.65 -18.28
CA PRO A 32 64.52 23.77 -17.42
C PRO A 32 63.03 23.76 -17.03
N ASP A 33 62.16 23.28 -17.93
CA ASP A 33 60.72 23.13 -17.69
C ASP A 33 60.22 21.79 -18.25
N PRO A 34 60.21 20.73 -17.42
CA PRO A 34 59.70 19.42 -17.83
C PRO A 34 58.22 19.42 -18.20
N ALA A 35 57.41 20.35 -17.68
CA ALA A 35 55.98 20.42 -17.97
C ALA A 35 55.75 20.98 -19.38
N LEU A 36 56.41 22.08 -19.73
CA LEU A 36 56.38 22.63 -21.08
C LEU A 36 57.02 21.67 -22.09
N PHE A 37 58.09 20.96 -21.69
CA PHE A 37 58.68 19.91 -22.53
C PHE A 37 57.66 18.82 -22.87
N ARG A 38 56.93 18.28 -21.88
CA ARG A 38 55.84 17.30 -22.10
C ARG A 38 54.78 17.81 -23.07
N GLN A 39 54.37 19.08 -22.93
CA GLN A 39 53.41 19.69 -23.84
C GLN A 39 53.96 19.81 -25.28
N ARG A 40 55.23 20.19 -25.46
CA ARG A 40 55.86 20.32 -26.77
C ARG A 40 56.03 18.99 -27.50
N ILE A 41 56.20 17.89 -26.77
CA ILE A 41 56.25 16.53 -27.35
C ILE A 41 54.86 15.88 -27.47
N GLY A 42 53.78 16.60 -27.17
CA GLY A 42 52.41 16.13 -27.34
C GLY A 42 51.89 15.20 -26.23
N VAL A 43 52.52 15.20 -25.04
CA VAL A 43 52.05 14.44 -23.87
C VAL A 43 51.12 15.30 -23.04
N TYR A 44 49.82 15.01 -23.11
CA TYR A 44 48.76 15.72 -22.39
C TYR A 44 47.98 14.77 -21.47
N ASN A 45 47.29 15.34 -20.48
CA ASN A 45 46.21 14.62 -19.79
C ASN A 45 45.00 14.55 -20.73
N ALA A 46 44.28 13.43 -20.72
CA ALA A 46 43.07 13.34 -21.52
C ALA A 46 41.96 14.22 -20.95
N THR A 47 41.10 14.71 -21.83
CA THR A 47 39.84 15.35 -21.51
C THR A 47 38.77 14.83 -22.47
N THR A 48 37.51 15.24 -22.28
CA THR A 48 36.43 14.93 -23.24
C THR A 48 36.63 15.56 -24.61
N SER A 49 37.53 16.54 -24.75
CA SER A 49 37.83 17.24 -26.01
C SER A 49 39.27 17.03 -26.52
N GLN A 50 40.12 16.35 -25.76
CA GLN A 50 41.54 16.18 -26.08
C GLN A 50 42.03 14.77 -25.70
N LEU A 51 42.69 14.11 -26.64
CA LEU A 51 43.36 12.83 -26.38
C LEU A 51 44.55 13.03 -25.42
N GLY A 52 44.78 12.07 -24.53
CA GLY A 52 45.89 12.13 -23.59
C GLY A 52 45.97 10.90 -22.68
N LEU A 53 46.77 11.00 -21.63
CA LEU A 53 46.95 9.98 -20.60
C LEU A 53 45.85 10.12 -19.52
N VAL A 54 45.40 8.98 -18.99
CA VAL A 54 44.39 8.88 -17.93
C VAL A 54 44.92 8.00 -16.81
N ARG A 55 44.55 8.32 -15.57
CA ARG A 55 44.81 7.46 -14.40
C ARG A 55 43.62 6.54 -14.17
N LEU A 56 43.88 5.30 -13.79
CA LEU A 56 42.82 4.32 -13.55
C LEU A 56 42.33 4.36 -12.09
N ASN A 57 41.03 4.15 -11.90
CA ASN A 57 40.38 4.06 -10.60
C ASN A 57 39.70 2.68 -10.43
N GLY A 58 39.99 2.02 -9.31
CA GLY A 58 39.42 0.73 -8.94
C GLY A 58 38.12 0.81 -8.13
N GLY A 59 37.77 1.99 -7.61
CA GLY A 59 36.55 2.22 -6.82
C GLY A 59 35.35 2.68 -7.65
N VAL A 60 34.15 2.63 -7.05
CA VAL A 60 32.87 2.98 -7.70
C VAL A 60 32.21 4.25 -7.14
N THR A 61 32.88 4.95 -6.22
CA THR A 61 32.34 6.11 -5.50
C THR A 61 33.07 7.42 -5.79
N ASN A 62 34.15 7.37 -6.59
CA ASN A 62 34.89 8.57 -6.94
C ASN A 62 34.15 9.35 -8.05
N ALA A 63 33.97 10.66 -7.84
CA ALA A 63 33.32 11.57 -8.78
C ALA A 63 34.30 12.34 -9.68
N ASP A 64 35.60 12.02 -9.63
CA ASP A 64 36.63 12.64 -10.45
C ASP A 64 36.57 12.13 -11.90
N ASP A 65 36.12 13.00 -12.80
CA ASP A 65 36.01 12.75 -14.24
C ASP A 65 37.37 12.69 -14.97
N SER A 66 38.49 12.96 -14.29
CA SER A 66 39.85 12.79 -14.86
C SER A 66 40.40 11.37 -14.73
N LEU A 67 39.64 10.46 -14.10
CA LEU A 67 40.02 9.06 -13.88
C LEU A 67 39.14 8.10 -14.68
N ALA A 68 39.73 7.06 -15.26
CA ALA A 68 38.99 6.01 -15.95
C ALA A 68 38.67 4.85 -14.99
N ALA A 69 37.44 4.35 -15.06
CA ALA A 69 37.04 3.16 -14.33
C ALA A 69 37.75 1.91 -14.86
N THR A 70 38.25 1.07 -13.96
CA THR A 70 38.71 -0.29 -14.31
C THR A 70 37.51 -1.22 -14.57
N SER A 71 37.73 -2.32 -15.30
CA SER A 71 36.68 -3.34 -15.51
C SER A 71 36.14 -3.93 -14.20
N GLY A 72 36.98 -4.03 -13.17
CA GLY A 72 36.56 -4.43 -11.82
C GLY A 72 35.59 -3.45 -11.19
N ALA A 73 35.85 -2.14 -11.29
CA ALA A 73 34.94 -1.11 -10.81
C ALA A 73 33.58 -1.18 -11.54
N VAL A 74 33.60 -1.31 -12.87
CA VAL A 74 32.37 -1.47 -13.67
C VAL A 74 31.57 -2.70 -13.24
N LYS A 75 32.25 -3.83 -13.01
CA LYS A 75 31.59 -5.06 -12.55
C LYS A 75 30.95 -4.88 -11.16
N ILE A 76 31.64 -4.24 -10.22
CA ILE A 76 31.10 -3.97 -8.88
C ILE A 76 29.81 -3.14 -8.96
N ALA A 77 29.82 -2.06 -9.76
CA ALA A 77 28.64 -1.22 -9.95
C ALA A 77 27.48 -2.00 -10.60
N TYR A 78 27.79 -2.83 -11.60
CA TYR A 78 26.82 -3.69 -12.26
C TYR A 78 26.19 -4.72 -11.32
N ASP A 79 27.01 -5.44 -10.54
CA ASP A 79 26.56 -6.44 -9.59
C ASP A 79 25.64 -5.79 -8.52
N ALA A 80 26.00 -4.60 -8.03
CA ALA A 80 25.18 -3.85 -7.08
C ALA A 80 23.81 -3.42 -7.67
N ALA A 81 23.80 -2.92 -8.90
CA ALA A 81 22.56 -2.58 -9.60
C ALA A 81 21.67 -3.80 -9.81
N GLN A 82 22.27 -4.94 -10.17
CA GLN A 82 21.54 -6.17 -10.41
C GLN A 82 20.96 -6.77 -9.12
N ALA A 83 21.68 -6.68 -8.01
CA ALA A 83 21.16 -7.03 -6.68
C ALA A 83 19.98 -6.13 -6.26
N ALA A 84 20.06 -4.83 -6.51
CA ALA A 84 18.96 -3.90 -6.23
C ALA A 84 17.71 -4.21 -7.07
N ASN A 85 17.89 -4.53 -8.35
CA ASN A 85 16.79 -4.93 -9.24
C ASN A 85 16.14 -6.26 -8.78
N GLN A 86 16.94 -7.25 -8.39
CA GLN A 86 16.42 -8.51 -7.83
C GLN A 86 15.67 -8.30 -6.52
N LEU A 87 16.14 -7.39 -5.66
CA LEU A 87 15.47 -7.03 -4.42
C LEU A 87 14.11 -6.36 -4.69
N ALA A 88 14.04 -5.48 -5.69
CA ALA A 88 12.79 -4.85 -6.11
C ALA A 88 11.81 -5.89 -6.68
N ALA A 89 12.27 -6.76 -7.60
CA ALA A 89 11.46 -7.81 -8.21
C ALA A 89 10.95 -8.86 -7.20
N SER A 90 11.73 -9.16 -6.15
CA SER A 90 11.30 -10.08 -5.09
C SER A 90 10.33 -9.46 -4.08
N LYS A 91 10.41 -8.15 -3.84
CA LYS A 91 9.49 -7.42 -2.95
C LYS A 91 8.18 -7.00 -3.63
N TYR A 92 8.21 -6.79 -4.95
CA TYR A 92 7.10 -6.25 -5.70
C TYR A 92 6.88 -7.09 -6.96
N VAL A 93 5.97 -8.06 -6.87
CA VAL A 93 5.45 -8.74 -8.06
C VAL A 93 4.20 -7.98 -8.52
N ALA A 94 4.13 -7.65 -9.82
CA ALA A 94 2.95 -7.03 -10.42
C ALA A 94 1.71 -7.94 -10.41
N GLU A 95 1.86 -9.22 -10.05
CA GLU A 95 0.83 -10.26 -10.13
C GLU A 95 -0.11 -10.37 -8.91
N GLY A 96 -0.19 -9.34 -8.06
CA GLY A 96 -1.07 -9.41 -6.90
C GLY A 96 -0.48 -10.19 -5.72
N ALA A 97 -0.93 -9.89 -4.50
CA ALA A 97 -0.65 -10.73 -3.34
C ALA A 97 -1.57 -11.97 -3.34
N THR A 98 -1.05 -13.12 -2.90
CA THR A 98 -1.83 -14.33 -2.62
C THR A 98 -1.72 -14.71 -1.14
N THR A 99 -2.50 -15.70 -0.70
CA THR A 99 -2.42 -16.21 0.69
C THR A 99 -1.08 -16.87 1.03
N THR A 100 -0.25 -17.17 0.03
CA THR A 100 1.05 -17.84 0.19
C THR A 100 2.23 -17.00 -0.32
N LYS A 101 2.00 -15.83 -0.91
CA LYS A 101 3.04 -14.98 -1.51
C LYS A 101 2.67 -13.49 -1.40
N ALA A 102 3.58 -12.69 -0.84
CA ALA A 102 3.41 -11.24 -0.79
C ALA A 102 3.46 -10.61 -2.19
N GLY A 103 2.65 -9.56 -2.40
CA GLY A 103 2.55 -8.85 -3.67
C GLY A 103 1.85 -7.49 -3.51
N LEU A 104 1.73 -6.74 -4.61
CA LEU A 104 1.01 -5.46 -4.64
C LEU A 104 -0.50 -5.69 -4.72
N VAL A 105 -1.31 -4.96 -3.94
CA VAL A 105 -2.78 -5.04 -4.00
C VAL A 105 -3.38 -3.68 -4.27
N GLN A 106 -4.45 -3.64 -5.06
CA GLN A 106 -5.28 -2.45 -5.19
C GLN A 106 -6.32 -2.42 -4.06
N LEU A 107 -6.48 -1.24 -3.45
CA LEU A 107 -7.56 -1.00 -2.49
C LEU A 107 -8.84 -0.68 -3.25
N VAL A 108 -9.95 -1.29 -2.84
CA VAL A 108 -11.27 -1.03 -3.41
C VAL A 108 -12.17 -0.24 -2.48
N LYS A 109 -13.14 0.47 -3.06
CA LYS A 109 -14.13 1.28 -2.36
C LYS A 109 -15.54 0.72 -2.62
N GLY A 110 -15.89 -0.38 -1.94
CA GLY A 110 -17.24 -0.97 -1.99
C GLY A 110 -17.28 -2.50 -1.80
N MET A 111 -18.41 -3.02 -1.32
CA MET A 111 -18.66 -4.47 -1.15
C MET A 111 -19.25 -5.11 -2.42
N GLY A 112 -19.01 -6.42 -2.60
CA GLY A 112 -19.76 -7.25 -3.55
C GLY A 112 -19.13 -7.47 -4.93
N GLY A 113 -17.95 -6.89 -5.21
CA GLY A 113 -17.21 -7.19 -6.44
C GLY A 113 -16.37 -8.46 -6.30
N SER A 114 -16.66 -9.50 -7.08
CA SER A 114 -15.97 -10.80 -7.08
C SER A 114 -14.49 -10.77 -7.53
N SER A 115 -13.92 -9.59 -7.75
CA SER A 115 -12.54 -9.35 -8.16
C SER A 115 -11.68 -8.64 -7.12
N ALA A 116 -12.20 -8.37 -5.92
CA ALA A 116 -11.50 -7.57 -4.90
C ALA A 116 -10.57 -8.42 -4.01
N LEU A 117 -9.28 -8.06 -3.95
CA LEU A 117 -8.27 -8.76 -3.14
C LEU A 117 -8.14 -8.21 -1.70
N VAL A 118 -8.32 -6.89 -1.47
CA VAL A 118 -8.24 -6.29 -0.13
C VAL A 118 -9.21 -5.11 0.01
N MET A 119 -10.02 -5.12 1.09
CA MET A 119 -10.84 -3.99 1.50
C MET A 119 -10.15 -3.22 2.64
N PRO A 120 -10.06 -1.87 2.60
CA PRO A 120 -9.53 -1.07 3.70
C PRO A 120 -10.34 -1.26 5.00
N GLN A 121 -9.68 -1.23 6.16
CA GLN A 121 -10.35 -1.32 7.46
C GLN A 121 -11.45 -0.26 7.65
N VAL A 122 -11.23 0.95 7.13
CA VAL A 122 -12.22 2.04 7.17
C VAL A 122 -13.49 1.69 6.36
N GLU A 123 -13.34 1.02 5.22
CA GLU A 123 -14.46 0.61 4.37
C GLU A 123 -15.19 -0.60 4.97
N VAL A 124 -14.47 -1.54 5.60
CA VAL A 124 -15.06 -2.64 6.40
C VAL A 124 -15.87 -2.06 7.56
N THR A 125 -15.29 -1.13 8.31
CA THR A 125 -15.96 -0.49 9.44
C THR A 125 -17.20 0.26 8.97
N THR A 126 -17.11 0.97 7.85
CA THR A 126 -18.24 1.67 7.23
C THR A 126 -19.32 0.69 6.82
N ALA A 127 -18.99 -0.39 6.11
CA ALA A 127 -19.95 -1.41 5.70
C ALA A 127 -20.73 -2.03 6.87
N ILE A 128 -20.05 -2.37 7.97
CA ILE A 128 -20.69 -2.95 9.17
C ILE A 128 -21.62 -1.91 9.86
N GLN A 129 -21.43 -0.62 9.63
CA GLN A 129 -22.31 0.44 10.15
C GLN A 129 -23.42 0.83 9.17
N THR A 130 -23.15 0.88 7.87
CA THR A 130 -24.10 1.26 6.82
C THR A 130 -25.12 0.17 6.53
N TYR A 131 -24.75 -1.10 6.71
CA TYR A 131 -25.66 -2.25 6.56
C TYR A 131 -25.88 -2.89 7.93
N PRO A 132 -26.77 -2.32 8.76
CA PRO A 132 -27.00 -2.76 10.12
C PRO A 132 -27.49 -4.21 10.18
N SER A 133 -26.72 -5.08 10.85
CA SER A 133 -27.09 -6.48 11.10
C SER A 133 -27.92 -6.60 12.38
N LEU A 134 -28.90 -7.51 12.35
CA LEU A 134 -29.66 -7.93 13.53
C LEU A 134 -28.71 -8.46 14.62
N GLY A 135 -28.91 -8.03 15.87
CA GLY A 135 -28.16 -8.46 17.05
C GLY A 135 -26.90 -7.66 17.37
N LYS A 136 -26.50 -6.69 16.52
CA LYS A 136 -25.33 -5.84 16.79
C LYS A 136 -25.67 -4.75 17.81
N GLY A 137 -25.23 -4.92 19.06
CA GLY A 137 -25.43 -3.93 20.13
C GLY A 137 -26.87 -3.84 20.65
N GLN A 138 -27.77 -4.70 20.17
CA GLN A 138 -29.16 -4.81 20.62
C GLN A 138 -29.26 -5.70 21.85
N ILE A 139 -30.24 -5.41 22.71
CA ILE A 139 -30.56 -6.25 23.88
C ILE A 139 -32.00 -6.76 23.76
N LEU A 140 -32.29 -7.89 24.42
CA LEU A 140 -33.65 -8.39 24.48
C LEU A 140 -34.44 -7.60 25.54
N GLN A 141 -35.50 -6.92 25.12
CA GLN A 141 -36.33 -6.08 25.98
C GLN A 141 -37.73 -6.67 26.09
N ASP A 142 -38.28 -6.76 27.30
CA ASP A 142 -39.71 -7.03 27.51
C ASP A 142 -40.49 -5.73 27.42
N LEU A 143 -41.38 -5.66 26.45
CA LEU A 143 -42.17 -4.48 26.12
C LEU A 143 -43.67 -4.70 26.29
N ARG A 144 -44.09 -5.80 26.95
CA ARG A 144 -45.51 -6.14 27.13
C ARG A 144 -46.34 -5.02 27.76
N SER A 145 -45.76 -4.20 28.63
CA SER A 145 -46.45 -3.06 29.26
C SER A 145 -46.70 -1.87 28.32
N SER A 146 -45.97 -1.81 27.19
CA SER A 146 -45.99 -0.70 26.23
C SER A 146 -46.43 -1.12 24.82
N ARG A 147 -46.81 -2.39 24.66
CA ARG A 147 -47.17 -3.00 23.38
C ARG A 147 -48.49 -3.75 23.51
N GLY A 148 -49.24 -3.79 22.42
CA GLY A 148 -50.54 -4.46 22.34
C GLY A 148 -50.78 -5.01 20.95
N VAL A 149 -51.59 -6.06 20.88
CA VAL A 149 -52.07 -6.60 19.60
C VAL A 149 -53.06 -5.62 18.95
N GLY A 150 -53.09 -5.58 17.62
CA GLY A 150 -53.90 -4.66 16.83
C GLY A 150 -53.34 -3.24 16.69
N ALA A 151 -52.32 -2.87 17.47
CA ALA A 151 -51.63 -1.60 17.35
C ALA A 151 -50.49 -1.65 16.31
N THR A 152 -50.21 -0.50 15.69
CA THR A 152 -49.09 -0.35 14.74
C THR A 152 -47.95 0.41 15.40
N TYR A 153 -46.74 -0.08 15.20
CA TYR A 153 -45.48 0.45 15.70
C TYR A 153 -44.51 0.68 14.55
N THR A 154 -43.43 1.41 14.81
CA THR A 154 -42.36 1.66 13.83
C THR A 154 -41.02 1.30 14.46
N ASN A 155 -40.21 0.54 13.72
CA ASN A 155 -38.82 0.37 14.09
C ASN A 155 -38.05 1.63 13.69
N SER A 156 -37.46 2.32 14.65
CA SER A 156 -36.66 3.53 14.44
C SER A 156 -35.34 3.45 15.21
N THR A 157 -34.81 2.24 15.34
CA THR A 157 -33.60 1.97 16.13
C THR A 157 -32.31 2.17 15.33
N GLY A 158 -32.41 2.38 14.02
CA GLY A 158 -31.27 2.36 13.10
C GLY A 158 -30.82 0.94 12.71
N PHE A 159 -31.43 -0.10 13.28
CA PHE A 159 -31.10 -1.50 13.03
C PHE A 159 -32.37 -2.34 12.81
N PRO A 160 -32.35 -3.41 12.00
CA PRO A 160 -33.42 -4.39 12.01
C PRO A 160 -33.62 -4.93 13.44
N ILE A 161 -34.88 -5.05 13.89
CA ILE A 161 -35.22 -5.66 15.18
C ILE A 161 -35.84 -7.04 14.95
N ALA A 162 -35.79 -7.91 15.96
CA ALA A 162 -36.58 -9.14 15.98
C ALA A 162 -37.65 -9.06 17.05
N VAL A 163 -38.88 -9.40 16.70
CA VAL A 163 -40.06 -9.29 17.57
C VAL A 163 -40.59 -10.69 17.85
N TYR A 164 -40.81 -11.00 19.12
CA TYR A 164 -41.47 -12.21 19.58
C TYR A 164 -42.73 -11.86 20.36
N VAL A 165 -43.86 -12.42 19.94
CA VAL A 165 -45.15 -12.23 20.60
C VAL A 165 -45.75 -13.58 20.94
N ARG A 166 -46.34 -13.69 22.14
CA ARG A 166 -47.12 -14.85 22.55
C ARG A 166 -48.45 -14.42 23.12
N ILE A 167 -49.51 -15.10 22.69
CA ILE A 167 -50.84 -15.01 23.29
C ILE A 167 -51.28 -16.39 23.82
N THR A 168 -52.22 -16.37 24.75
CA THR A 168 -53.07 -17.51 25.09
C THR A 168 -54.48 -17.24 24.60
N GLY A 169 -55.23 -18.26 24.27
CA GLY A 169 -56.68 -18.22 24.07
C GLY A 169 -57.34 -19.44 24.72
N GLY A 170 -58.67 -19.49 24.71
CA GLY A 170 -59.44 -20.66 25.12
C GLY A 170 -59.28 -21.78 24.08
N THR A 171 -60.32 -22.04 23.29
CA THR A 171 -60.29 -23.13 22.31
C THR A 171 -59.53 -22.82 21.01
N SER A 172 -59.21 -21.55 20.76
CA SER A 172 -58.37 -21.14 19.63
C SER A 172 -57.57 -19.87 19.94
N ALA A 173 -56.38 -19.78 19.36
CA ALA A 173 -55.54 -18.58 19.37
C ALA A 173 -54.75 -18.52 18.05
N ASN A 174 -54.69 -17.35 17.43
CA ASN A 174 -53.96 -17.08 16.19
C ASN A 174 -53.31 -15.71 16.27
N LEU A 175 -52.10 -15.60 15.72
CA LEU A 175 -51.35 -14.37 15.54
C LEU A 175 -50.98 -14.17 14.08
N TYR A 176 -51.12 -12.94 13.61
CA TYR A 176 -50.70 -12.49 12.28
C TYR A 176 -49.81 -11.26 12.44
N ALA A 177 -48.55 -11.37 12.05
CA ALA A 177 -47.58 -10.29 12.09
C ALA A 177 -47.42 -9.67 10.70
N TYR A 178 -47.52 -8.36 10.64
CA TYR A 178 -47.40 -7.56 9.42
C TYR A 178 -46.20 -6.65 9.52
N VAL A 179 -45.45 -6.53 8.42
CA VAL A 179 -44.39 -5.55 8.22
C VAL A 179 -44.71 -4.78 6.95
N ASP A 180 -44.86 -3.45 7.05
CA ASP A 180 -45.30 -2.57 5.96
C ASP A 180 -46.55 -3.10 5.23
N GLY A 181 -47.51 -3.55 6.05
CA GLY A 181 -48.80 -4.10 5.62
C GLY A 181 -48.75 -5.50 5.02
N LYS A 182 -47.57 -6.13 4.91
CA LYS A 182 -47.41 -7.49 4.38
C LYS A 182 -47.31 -8.48 5.51
N GLU A 183 -48.11 -9.54 5.47
CA GLU A 183 -48.00 -10.64 6.43
C GLU A 183 -46.62 -11.27 6.29
N PHE A 184 -45.86 -11.28 7.37
CA PHE A 184 -44.45 -11.69 7.38
C PHE A 184 -44.15 -12.73 8.47
N GLY A 185 -45.11 -12.99 9.35
CA GLY A 185 -45.02 -14.05 10.35
C GLY A 185 -46.37 -14.31 11.00
N GLY A 186 -46.47 -15.42 11.71
CA GLY A 186 -47.71 -15.79 12.38
C GLY A 186 -47.61 -17.16 13.01
N GLY A 187 -48.68 -17.56 13.69
CA GLY A 187 -48.78 -18.86 14.33
C GLY A 187 -50.15 -19.02 14.99
N GLY A 188 -50.62 -20.25 15.09
CA GLY A 188 -51.94 -20.52 15.64
C GLY A 188 -52.04 -21.91 16.24
N ALA A 189 -53.01 -22.08 17.13
CA ALA A 189 -53.34 -23.35 17.75
C ALA A 189 -54.84 -23.42 18.06
N THR A 190 -55.36 -24.65 18.03
CA THR A 190 -56.68 -25.01 18.54
C THR A 190 -56.51 -26.11 19.56
N ALA A 191 -57.19 -26.00 20.71
CA ALA A 191 -57.12 -26.97 21.80
C ALA A 191 -58.45 -27.05 22.53
N SER A 192 -58.67 -28.12 23.31
CA SER A 192 -59.94 -28.30 24.03
C SER A 192 -60.12 -27.33 25.20
N GLN A 193 -59.04 -26.71 25.71
CA GLN A 193 -59.10 -25.83 26.88
C GLN A 193 -58.28 -24.55 26.71
N ILE A 194 -56.97 -24.66 26.51
CA ILE A 194 -56.06 -23.52 26.36
C ILE A 194 -55.24 -23.67 25.09
N SER A 195 -55.34 -22.68 24.21
CA SER A 195 -54.57 -22.57 22.97
C SER A 195 -53.45 -21.55 23.16
N ILE A 196 -52.28 -21.82 22.59
CA ILE A 196 -51.12 -20.91 22.66
C ILE A 196 -50.69 -20.60 21.23
N ALA A 197 -50.53 -19.32 20.92
CA ALA A 197 -50.01 -18.88 19.64
C ALA A 197 -48.79 -17.98 19.83
N THR A 198 -47.82 -18.14 18.94
CA THR A 198 -46.58 -17.35 18.94
C THR A 198 -46.30 -16.82 17.55
N ALA A 199 -45.75 -15.61 17.46
CA ALA A 199 -45.21 -15.05 16.24
C ALA A 199 -43.77 -14.59 16.49
N PHE A 200 -42.87 -14.89 15.54
CA PHE A 200 -41.51 -14.40 15.51
C PHE A 200 -41.22 -13.85 14.12
N PHE A 201 -40.71 -12.62 14.04
CA PHE A 201 -40.45 -11.96 12.76
C PHE A 201 -39.41 -10.85 12.91
N ILE A 202 -38.82 -10.45 11.79
CA ILE A 202 -37.84 -9.35 11.71
C ILE A 202 -38.52 -8.12 11.15
N VAL A 203 -38.18 -6.94 11.68
CA VAL A 203 -38.67 -5.65 11.19
C VAL A 203 -37.46 -4.81 10.79
N PRO A 204 -37.27 -4.48 9.50
CA PRO A 204 -36.23 -3.56 9.06
C PRO A 204 -36.32 -2.19 9.76
N ASP A 205 -35.22 -1.45 9.82
CA ASP A 205 -35.27 -0.07 10.30
C ASP A 205 -36.12 0.80 9.37
N GLY A 206 -36.90 1.72 9.94
CA GLY A 206 -37.86 2.56 9.22
C GLY A 206 -39.19 1.86 8.88
N SER A 207 -39.28 0.53 8.96
CA SER A 207 -40.51 -0.21 8.67
C SER A 207 -41.53 -0.12 9.80
N SER A 208 -42.80 -0.09 9.40
CA SER A 208 -43.96 -0.23 10.29
C SER A 208 -44.26 -1.71 10.54
N TYR A 209 -44.73 -2.03 11.75
CA TYR A 209 -45.14 -3.39 12.08
C TYR A 209 -46.34 -3.44 13.03
N ARG A 210 -47.11 -4.51 12.94
CA ARG A 210 -48.34 -4.76 13.70
C ARG A 210 -48.50 -6.25 13.91
N VAL A 211 -49.06 -6.65 15.05
CA VAL A 211 -49.43 -8.04 15.30
C VAL A 211 -50.91 -8.09 15.68
N ASP A 212 -51.71 -8.81 14.90
CA ASP A 212 -53.12 -9.05 15.20
C ASP A 212 -53.31 -10.36 15.94
N ALA A 213 -54.30 -10.39 16.83
CA ALA A 213 -54.74 -11.60 17.51
C ALA A 213 -56.17 -11.95 17.10
N ALA A 214 -56.41 -13.23 16.85
CA ALA A 214 -57.74 -13.78 16.64
C ALA A 214 -57.92 -15.08 17.42
N GLY A 215 -59.13 -15.40 17.83
CA GLY A 215 -59.44 -16.61 18.59
C GLY A 215 -60.43 -16.34 19.71
N VAL A 216 -60.57 -17.31 20.62
CA VAL A 216 -61.53 -17.23 21.73
C VAL A 216 -60.80 -16.72 22.97
N SER A 217 -61.29 -15.63 23.57
CA SER A 217 -60.78 -15.06 24.83
C SER A 217 -59.25 -14.89 24.85
N THR A 218 -58.70 -14.25 23.82
CA THR A 218 -57.24 -14.12 23.68
C THR A 218 -56.65 -13.11 24.67
N ALA A 219 -55.49 -13.42 25.23
CA ALA A 219 -54.73 -12.55 26.12
C ALA A 219 -53.25 -12.52 25.73
N LEU A 220 -52.68 -11.31 25.61
CA LEU A 220 -51.25 -11.10 25.40
C LEU A 220 -50.47 -11.58 26.61
N GLN A 221 -49.48 -12.44 26.39
CA GLN A 221 -48.62 -13.02 27.44
C GLN A 221 -47.18 -12.55 27.37
N VAL A 222 -46.64 -12.34 26.18
CA VAL A 222 -45.26 -11.88 25.99
C VAL A 222 -45.20 -10.95 24.79
N TRP A 223 -44.44 -9.88 24.92
CA TRP A 223 -43.97 -9.09 23.80
C TRP A 223 -42.52 -8.72 24.06
N THR A 224 -41.59 -9.39 23.38
CA THR A 224 -40.16 -9.08 23.49
C THR A 224 -39.60 -8.64 22.16
N GLU A 225 -38.67 -7.70 22.22
CA GLU A 225 -37.98 -7.20 21.04
C GLU A 225 -36.47 -7.25 21.28
N LEU A 226 -35.71 -7.85 20.36
CA LEU A 226 -34.26 -7.67 20.27
C LEU A 226 -34.03 -6.35 19.53
N ARG A 227 -33.67 -5.29 20.26
CA ARG A 227 -33.61 -3.92 19.74
C ARG A 227 -32.59 -3.03 20.44
#